data_AF-A0A1V6J9S0-F1
#
_entry.id   AF-A0A1V6J9S0-F1
#
_cell.length_a   1.000
_cell.length_b   1.000
_cell.length_c   1.000
_cell.angle_alpha   90.00
_cell.angle_beta   90.00
_cell.angle_gamma   90.00
#
_symmetry.space_group_name_H-M   'P 1'
#
loop_
_entity.id
_entity.type
_entity.pdbx_description
1 polymer ?
#
loop_
_entity_poly.entity_id
_entity_poly.type
_entity_poly.pdbx_seq_one_letter_code
_entity_poly.pdbx_strand_id
1 'polypeptide(L)'
;MKKIFWMIAVVALALSSVAVMPAAAQADAVLLVAPARFPVMQVAFDVARRFPTILVSYQGSPDKPALHAWNGFEWMPLSLADYQSGAFLQAYPGRTIFLGDDALLPASLRGISAWCEQSTQIPELDNVGLINAIGNYLPFTPADWRWFAGRYNLSLTNLKAEEAEAARRETWYGDKGAVKDPAPSFFKYFTRSRRHSAPAPVRIEPVEAETP
;
A
#
# COMPACT_ATOMS: atom_id res chain seq x y z
N MET A 1 -59.51 5.74 -31.67
CA MET A 1 -58.23 5.00 -31.75
C MET A 1 -57.04 5.97 -31.88
N LYS A 2 -56.78 6.80 -30.85
CA LYS A 2 -55.65 7.77 -30.86
C LYS A 2 -55.04 8.01 -29.47
N LYS A 3 -55.68 7.50 -28.41
CA LYS A 3 -55.26 7.68 -27.00
C LYS A 3 -54.45 6.51 -26.44
N ILE A 4 -54.42 5.37 -27.15
CA ILE A 4 -53.69 4.16 -26.73
C ILE A 4 -52.22 4.19 -27.20
N PHE A 5 -51.91 4.98 -28.23
CA PHE A 5 -50.56 5.06 -28.78
C PHE A 5 -49.61 5.95 -27.96
N TRP A 6 -50.13 6.77 -27.05
CA TRP A 6 -49.30 7.65 -26.20
C TRP A 6 -48.87 7.01 -24.87
N MET A 7 -49.48 5.89 -24.47
CA MET A 7 -49.13 5.22 -23.20
C MET A 7 -47.95 4.24 -23.32
N ILE A 8 -47.54 3.88 -24.54
CA ILE A 8 -46.42 2.94 -24.75
C ILE A 8 -45.07 3.66 -24.83
N ALA A 9 -45.06 4.97 -25.14
CA ALA A 9 -43.83 5.76 -25.23
C ALA A 9 -43.23 6.17 -23.86
N VAL A 10 -44.00 6.09 -22.77
CA VAL A 10 -43.52 6.48 -21.42
C VAL A 10 -42.87 5.32 -20.66
N VAL A 11 -43.21 4.07 -21.00
CA VAL A 11 -42.59 2.88 -20.35
C VAL A 11 -41.27 2.49 -21.02
N ALA A 12 -41.05 2.87 -22.28
CA ALA A 12 -39.82 2.56 -23.00
C ALA A 12 -38.62 3.48 -22.64
N LEU A 13 -38.83 4.57 -21.90
CA LEU A 13 -37.75 5.49 -21.49
C LEU A 13 -37.23 5.27 -20.06
N ALA A 14 -37.79 4.30 -19.33
CA ALA A 14 -37.45 4.05 -17.92
C ALA A 14 -36.46 2.89 -17.70
N LEU A 15 -35.95 2.25 -18.76
CA LEU A 15 -35.14 1.02 -18.67
C LEU A 15 -33.69 1.16 -19.17
N SER A 16 -33.23 2.35 -19.55
CA SER A 16 -31.94 2.54 -20.22
C SER A 16 -30.99 3.48 -19.48
N SER A 17 -30.86 3.30 -18.18
CA SER A 17 -29.69 3.81 -17.45
C SER A 17 -29.55 3.09 -16.11
N VAL A 18 -29.18 1.81 -16.15
CA VAL A 18 -28.36 1.27 -15.06
C VAL A 18 -27.03 2.00 -15.19
N ALA A 19 -26.90 3.12 -14.50
CA ALA A 19 -25.60 3.74 -14.30
C ALA A 19 -24.74 2.67 -13.62
N VAL A 20 -23.81 2.08 -14.37
CA VAL A 20 -22.73 1.29 -13.80
C VAL A 20 -21.97 2.28 -12.93
N MET A 21 -22.29 2.29 -11.64
CA MET A 21 -21.54 3.06 -10.67
C MET A 21 -20.10 2.54 -10.79
N PRO A 22 -19.10 3.40 -11.03
CA PRO A 22 -17.72 2.95 -11.02
C PRO A 22 -17.48 2.26 -9.68
N ALA A 23 -16.98 1.02 -9.71
CA ALA A 23 -16.62 0.32 -8.51
C ALA A 23 -15.73 1.25 -7.67
N ALA A 24 -16.13 1.51 -6.42
CA ALA A 24 -15.39 2.44 -5.59
C ALA A 24 -13.95 1.94 -5.47
N ALA A 25 -12.99 2.81 -5.80
CA ALA A 25 -11.57 2.46 -5.69
C ALA A 25 -11.26 2.11 -4.24
N GLN A 26 -10.71 0.93 -4.01
CA GLN A 26 -10.18 0.56 -2.71
C GLN A 26 -8.80 1.21 -2.59
N ALA A 27 -8.77 2.41 -2.01
CA ALA A 27 -7.58 3.28 -1.96
C ALA A 27 -6.34 2.57 -1.38
N ASP A 28 -6.54 1.59 -0.50
CA ASP A 28 -5.46 0.84 0.15
C ASP A 28 -4.98 -0.37 -0.65
N ALA A 29 -5.75 -0.85 -1.64
CA ALA A 29 -5.37 -2.02 -2.43
C ALA A 29 -4.36 -1.67 -3.52
N VAL A 30 -3.37 -2.53 -3.71
CA VAL A 30 -2.31 -2.36 -4.71
C VAL A 30 -2.37 -3.46 -5.75
N LEU A 31 -2.31 -3.10 -7.02
CA LEU A 31 -2.06 -4.06 -8.09
C LEU A 31 -0.56 -4.21 -8.30
N LEU A 32 -0.04 -5.42 -8.11
CA LEU A 32 1.35 -5.74 -8.39
C LEU A 32 1.42 -6.59 -9.65
N VAL A 33 2.02 -6.03 -10.70
CA VAL A 33 2.19 -6.66 -12.01
C VAL A 33 3.63 -7.14 -12.12
N ALA A 34 3.84 -8.45 -12.10
CA ALA A 34 5.16 -9.06 -11.98
C ALA A 34 5.47 -10.03 -13.14
N PRO A 35 6.72 -10.14 -13.60
CA PRO A 35 7.09 -11.17 -14.55
C PRO A 35 7.01 -12.55 -13.88
N ALA A 36 6.64 -13.59 -14.63
CA ALA A 36 6.57 -14.97 -14.18
C ALA A 36 7.97 -15.60 -13.97
N ARG A 37 8.78 -14.98 -13.11
CA ARG A 37 10.12 -15.43 -12.72
C ARG A 37 10.07 -15.86 -11.26
N PHE A 38 10.56 -17.05 -10.97
CA PHE A 38 10.46 -17.64 -9.63
C PHE A 38 10.91 -16.71 -8.49
N PRO A 39 12.10 -16.06 -8.54
CA PRO A 39 12.54 -15.18 -7.46
C PRO A 39 11.62 -13.96 -7.25
N VAL A 40 11.17 -13.35 -8.36
CA VAL A 40 10.29 -12.17 -8.34
C VAL A 40 8.92 -12.55 -7.78
N MET A 41 8.36 -13.67 -8.23
CA MET A 41 7.07 -14.15 -7.77
C MET A 41 7.09 -14.54 -6.30
N GLN A 42 8.21 -15.07 -5.79
CA GLN A 42 8.36 -15.35 -4.37
C GLN A 42 8.21 -14.08 -3.52
N VAL A 43 8.88 -12.99 -3.92
CA VAL A 43 8.76 -11.68 -3.27
C VAL A 43 7.33 -11.15 -3.41
N ALA A 44 6.74 -11.22 -4.60
CA ALA A 44 5.37 -10.76 -4.85
C ALA A 44 4.33 -11.48 -3.96
N PHE A 45 4.46 -12.79 -3.79
CA PHE A 45 3.60 -13.55 -2.88
C PHE A 45 3.80 -13.16 -1.42
N ASP A 46 5.05 -12.96 -0.99
CA ASP A 46 5.33 -12.54 0.37
C ASP A 46 4.80 -11.12 0.65
N VAL A 47 4.79 -10.25 -0.35
CA VAL A 47 4.12 -8.93 -0.29
C VAL A 47 2.59 -9.10 -0.19
N ALA A 48 1.99 -9.92 -1.05
CA ALA A 48 0.54 -10.13 -1.06
C ALA A 48 -0.02 -10.78 0.21
N ARG A 49 0.80 -11.51 0.96
CA ARG A 49 0.44 -12.05 2.29
C ARG A 49 0.38 -10.99 3.39
N ARG A 50 1.05 -9.85 3.18
CA ARG A 50 1.28 -8.83 4.22
C ARG A 50 0.56 -7.52 3.92
N PHE A 51 0.25 -7.26 2.66
CA PHE A 51 -0.44 -6.08 2.18
C PHE A 51 -1.60 -6.48 1.27
N PRO A 52 -2.72 -5.72 1.25
CA PRO A 52 -3.83 -5.97 0.35
C PRO A 52 -3.40 -5.77 -1.11
N THR A 53 -2.92 -6.85 -1.73
CA THR A 53 -2.27 -6.81 -3.04
C THR A 53 -2.95 -7.77 -3.99
N ILE A 54 -3.33 -7.27 -5.16
CA ILE A 54 -3.79 -8.05 -6.30
C ILE A 54 -2.56 -8.41 -7.12
N LEU A 55 -2.32 -9.70 -7.37
CA LEU A 55 -1.18 -10.14 -8.17
C LEU A 55 -1.61 -10.45 -9.60
N VAL A 56 -0.94 -9.83 -10.55
CA VAL A 56 -1.00 -10.19 -11.97
C VAL A 56 0.40 -10.57 -12.42
N SER A 57 0.52 -11.75 -13.00
CA SER A 57 1.77 -12.25 -13.56
C SER A 57 1.73 -12.17 -15.08
N TYR A 58 2.84 -11.81 -15.70
CA TYR A 58 2.98 -11.80 -17.16
C TYR A 58 4.20 -12.60 -17.62
N GLN A 59 4.06 -13.24 -18.79
CA GLN A 59 5.13 -14.03 -19.41
C GLN A 59 5.01 -14.06 -20.93
N GLY A 60 6.07 -14.49 -21.60
CA GLY A 60 6.12 -14.59 -23.06
C GLY A 60 6.71 -13.34 -23.72
N SER A 61 6.35 -13.11 -24.97
CA SER A 61 6.83 -11.95 -25.74
C SER A 61 6.13 -10.66 -25.31
N PRO A 62 6.82 -9.50 -25.28
CA PRO A 62 6.22 -8.19 -25.07
C PRO A 62 5.05 -7.86 -26.02
N ASP A 63 5.03 -8.41 -27.23
CA ASP A 63 3.94 -8.13 -28.20
C ASP A 63 2.66 -8.90 -27.89
N LYS A 64 2.79 -10.08 -27.26
CA LYS A 64 1.68 -11.00 -26.94
C LYS A 64 1.93 -11.66 -25.58
N PRO A 65 1.85 -10.89 -24.48
CA PRO A 65 2.07 -11.45 -23.16
C PRO A 65 0.90 -12.35 -22.76
N ALA A 66 1.22 -13.50 -22.17
CA ALA A 66 0.24 -14.30 -21.45
C ALA A 66 0.12 -13.74 -20.03
N LEU A 67 -1.10 -13.39 -19.62
CA LEU A 67 -1.38 -12.81 -18.31
C LEU A 67 -2.12 -13.82 -17.44
N HIS A 68 -1.79 -13.81 -16.15
CA HIS A 68 -2.48 -14.60 -15.14
C HIS A 68 -2.75 -13.75 -13.91
N ALA A 69 -3.97 -13.81 -13.38
CA ALA A 69 -4.30 -13.18 -12.11
C ALA A 69 -4.32 -14.23 -10.99
N TRP A 70 -3.80 -13.89 -9.82
CA TRP A 70 -3.91 -14.74 -8.64
C TRP A 70 -5.23 -14.48 -7.93
N ASN A 71 -6.06 -15.51 -7.76
CA ASN A 71 -7.35 -15.38 -7.07
C ASN A 71 -7.30 -15.74 -5.56
N GLY A 72 -6.11 -16.07 -5.04
CA GLY A 72 -5.93 -16.58 -3.68
C GLY A 72 -5.62 -18.08 -3.60
N PHE A 73 -6.03 -18.84 -4.62
CA PHE A 73 -5.91 -20.30 -4.66
C PHE A 73 -5.12 -20.79 -5.87
N GLU A 74 -5.36 -20.19 -7.04
CA GLU A 74 -4.75 -20.58 -8.30
C GLU A 74 -4.51 -19.37 -9.22
N TRP A 75 -3.70 -19.60 -10.24
CA TRP A 75 -3.49 -18.68 -11.34
C TRP A 75 -4.61 -18.83 -12.37
N MET A 76 -5.42 -17.79 -12.51
CA MET A 76 -6.45 -17.73 -13.53
C MET A 76 -5.90 -17.06 -14.79
N PRO A 77 -6.11 -17.63 -15.99
CA PRO A 77 -5.75 -16.94 -17.23
C PRO A 77 -6.53 -15.63 -17.33
N LEU A 78 -5.84 -14.57 -17.76
CA LEU A 78 -6.42 -13.24 -17.91
C LEU A 78 -6.20 -12.77 -19.36
N SER A 79 -7.27 -12.33 -20.02
CA SER A 79 -7.12 -11.75 -21.35
C SER A 79 -6.58 -10.32 -21.25
N LEU A 80 -5.85 -9.87 -22.29
CA LEU A 80 -5.35 -8.50 -22.33
C LEU A 80 -6.50 -7.48 -22.32
N ALA A 81 -7.64 -7.80 -22.94
CA ALA A 81 -8.81 -6.93 -22.97
C ALA A 81 -9.46 -6.79 -21.57
N ASP A 82 -9.59 -7.88 -20.83
CA ASP A 82 -10.11 -7.86 -19.46
C ASP A 82 -9.16 -7.11 -18.52
N TYR A 83 -7.85 -7.28 -18.72
CA TYR A 83 -6.85 -6.52 -17.99
C TYR A 83 -6.96 -5.01 -18.28
N GLN A 84 -6.99 -4.60 -19.55
CA GLN A 84 -7.06 -3.19 -19.94
C GLN A 84 -8.35 -2.50 -19.52
N SER A 85 -9.47 -3.21 -19.47
CA SER A 85 -10.74 -2.70 -18.97
C SER A 85 -10.89 -2.77 -17.44
N GLY A 86 -10.03 -3.55 -16.77
CA GLY A 86 -10.16 -3.85 -15.35
C GLY A 86 -11.36 -4.74 -15.01
N ALA A 87 -11.98 -5.41 -16.00
CA ALA A 87 -13.20 -6.20 -15.82
C ALA A 87 -13.04 -7.42 -14.89
N PHE A 88 -11.80 -7.86 -14.68
CA PHE A 88 -11.47 -8.96 -13.75
C PHE A 88 -11.49 -8.54 -12.27
N LEU A 89 -11.60 -7.24 -11.99
CA LEU A 89 -11.54 -6.68 -10.65
C LEU A 89 -12.95 -6.48 -10.08
N GLN A 90 -13.14 -6.87 -8.82
CA GLN A 90 -14.36 -6.53 -8.08
C GLN A 90 -14.33 -5.09 -7.53
N ALA A 91 -13.13 -4.59 -7.23
CA ALA A 91 -12.86 -3.23 -6.80
C ALA A 91 -11.55 -2.75 -7.42
N TYR A 92 -11.50 -1.48 -7.85
CA TYR A 92 -10.30 -0.94 -8.48
C TYR A 92 -9.21 -0.65 -7.43
N PRO A 93 -7.95 -1.05 -7.68
CA PRO A 93 -6.83 -0.74 -6.81
C PRO A 93 -6.51 0.75 -6.86
N GLY A 94 -6.13 1.33 -5.72
CA GLY A 94 -5.72 2.74 -5.67
C GLY A 94 -4.42 3.04 -6.42
N ARG A 95 -3.54 2.04 -6.56
CA ARG A 95 -2.26 2.17 -7.27
C ARG A 95 -1.81 0.85 -7.91
N THR A 96 -0.99 0.97 -8.95
CA THR A 96 -0.34 -0.16 -9.62
C THR A 96 1.18 -0.03 -9.56
N ILE A 97 1.83 -1.15 -9.27
CA ILE A 97 3.28 -1.30 -9.30
C ILE A 97 3.62 -2.32 -10.39
N PHE A 98 4.34 -1.88 -11.41
CA PHE A 98 4.89 -2.72 -12.46
C PHE A 98 6.32 -3.12 -12.11
N LEU A 99 6.61 -4.41 -12.12
CA LEU A 99 7.97 -4.93 -11.94
C LEU A 99 8.55 -5.28 -13.31
N GLY A 100 9.75 -4.81 -13.60
CA GLY A 100 10.47 -5.04 -14.85
C GLY A 100 10.87 -3.76 -15.58
N ASP A 101 11.93 -3.86 -16.36
CA ASP A 101 12.41 -2.78 -17.23
C ASP A 101 11.51 -2.64 -18.48
N ASP A 102 11.77 -1.61 -19.29
CA ASP A 102 11.01 -1.33 -20.52
C ASP A 102 11.18 -2.40 -21.60
N ALA A 103 12.26 -3.18 -21.54
CA ALA A 103 12.51 -4.26 -22.50
C ALA A 103 11.63 -5.49 -22.19
N LEU A 104 11.36 -5.72 -20.91
CA LEU A 104 10.63 -6.88 -20.44
C LEU A 104 9.15 -6.58 -20.23
N LEU A 105 8.80 -5.39 -19.75
CA LEU A 105 7.42 -4.97 -19.48
C LEU A 105 6.69 -4.62 -20.80
N PRO A 106 5.66 -5.38 -21.19
CA PRO A 106 4.87 -5.07 -22.37
C PRO A 106 4.23 -3.69 -22.27
N ALA A 107 4.39 -2.85 -23.31
CA ALA A 107 3.78 -1.52 -23.33
C ALA A 107 2.24 -1.57 -23.21
N SER A 108 1.62 -2.64 -23.70
CA SER A 108 0.18 -2.89 -23.61
C SER A 108 -0.35 -3.01 -22.18
N LEU A 109 0.50 -3.32 -21.20
CA LEU A 109 0.12 -3.40 -19.79
C LEU A 109 0.13 -2.05 -19.07
N ARG A 110 0.82 -1.05 -19.62
CA ARG A 110 0.90 0.28 -18.99
C ARG A 110 -0.36 1.12 -19.24
N GLY A 111 -1.18 0.75 -20.22
CA GLY A 111 -2.38 1.48 -20.65
C GLY A 111 -3.60 1.32 -19.72
N ILE A 112 -3.41 1.38 -18.40
CA ILE A 112 -4.47 1.15 -17.40
C ILE A 112 -4.91 2.42 -16.65
N SER A 113 -4.40 3.58 -17.05
CA SER A 113 -4.68 4.88 -16.40
C SER A 113 -6.17 5.22 -16.36
N ALA A 114 -7.00 4.59 -17.21
CA ALA A 114 -8.45 4.76 -17.22
C ALA A 114 -9.14 4.27 -15.93
N TRP A 115 -8.55 3.29 -15.23
CA TRP A 115 -9.12 2.73 -14.00
C TRP A 115 -8.12 2.66 -12.84
N CYS A 116 -6.83 2.90 -13.08
CA CYS A 116 -5.83 3.08 -12.02
C CYS A 116 -4.87 4.21 -12.40
N GLU A 117 -5.09 5.40 -11.83
CA GLU A 117 -4.32 6.60 -12.16
C GLU A 117 -2.88 6.55 -11.67
N GLN A 118 -2.66 5.99 -10.48
CA GLN A 118 -1.33 5.93 -9.86
C GLN A 118 -0.60 4.68 -10.34
N SER A 119 0.40 4.87 -11.21
CA SER A 119 1.26 3.79 -11.67
C SER A 119 2.72 4.11 -11.43
N THR A 120 3.45 3.09 -10.99
CA THR A 120 4.90 3.15 -10.75
C THR A 120 5.54 1.94 -11.39
N GLN A 121 6.69 2.13 -12.03
CA GLN A 121 7.52 1.05 -12.55
C GLN A 121 8.77 0.88 -11.69
N ILE A 122 9.11 -0.36 -11.36
CA ILE A 122 10.31 -0.77 -10.64
C ILE A 122 11.12 -1.64 -11.61
N PRO A 123 12.19 -1.11 -12.21
CA PRO A 123 12.98 -1.86 -13.19
C PRO A 123 13.82 -2.97 -12.55
N GLU A 124 14.23 -2.81 -11.29
CA GLU A 124 15.04 -3.80 -10.58
C GLU A 124 14.24 -5.07 -10.29
N LEU A 125 14.84 -6.23 -10.62
CA LEU A 125 14.25 -7.55 -10.39
C LEU A 125 15.04 -8.40 -9.39
N ASP A 126 16.16 -7.88 -8.87
CA ASP A 126 16.87 -8.53 -7.78
C ASP A 126 16.11 -8.32 -6.45
N ASN A 127 16.27 -9.25 -5.51
CA ASN A 127 15.49 -9.23 -4.27
C ASN A 127 15.73 -7.94 -3.45
N VAL A 128 16.95 -7.38 -3.47
CA VAL A 128 17.29 -6.19 -2.70
C VAL A 128 16.60 -4.97 -3.30
N GLY A 129 16.75 -4.77 -4.60
CA GLY A 129 16.10 -3.70 -5.35
C GLY A 129 14.59 -3.76 -5.23
N LEU A 130 14.00 -4.95 -5.44
CA LEU A 130 12.56 -5.17 -5.33
C LEU A 130 12.01 -4.82 -3.94
N ILE A 131 12.62 -5.34 -2.87
CA ILE A 131 12.13 -5.14 -1.51
C ILE A 131 12.26 -3.66 -1.11
N ASN A 132 13.39 -3.02 -1.44
CA ASN A 132 13.59 -1.60 -1.15
C ASN A 132 12.60 -0.73 -1.93
N ALA A 133 12.43 -0.98 -3.22
CA ALA A 133 11.52 -0.21 -4.06
C ALA A 133 10.07 -0.40 -3.61
N ILE A 134 9.61 -1.64 -3.42
CA ILE A 134 8.25 -1.93 -2.95
C ILE A 134 8.00 -1.31 -1.57
N GLY A 135 8.96 -1.42 -0.65
CA GLY A 135 8.83 -0.86 0.70
C GLY A 135 8.84 0.67 0.77
N ASN A 136 9.24 1.36 -0.31
CA ASN A 136 9.05 2.82 -0.44
C ASN A 136 7.63 3.19 -0.86
N TYR A 137 6.92 2.32 -1.59
CA TYR A 137 5.57 2.57 -2.09
C TYR A 137 4.46 1.97 -1.22
N LEU A 138 4.78 0.91 -0.49
CA LEU A 138 3.92 0.29 0.50
C LEU A 138 4.31 0.77 1.91
N PRO A 139 3.35 0.85 2.85
CA PRO A 139 3.61 1.34 4.20
C PRO A 139 4.36 0.28 5.06
N PHE A 140 5.59 -0.06 4.69
CA PHE A 140 6.41 -1.02 5.43
C PHE A 140 6.75 -0.47 6.81
N THR A 141 6.34 -1.20 7.84
CA THR A 141 6.74 -0.96 9.22
C THR A 141 8.18 -1.48 9.47
N PRO A 142 8.84 -1.08 10.56
CA PRO A 142 10.12 -1.66 10.95
C PRO A 142 10.08 -3.18 11.17
N ALA A 143 8.92 -3.75 11.51
CA ALA A 143 8.75 -5.19 11.60
C ALA A 143 8.77 -5.82 10.20
N ASP A 144 8.21 -5.13 9.20
CA ASP A 144 8.17 -5.61 7.82
C ASP A 144 9.56 -5.70 7.21
N TRP A 145 10.35 -4.65 7.37
CA TRP A 145 11.74 -4.62 6.95
C TRP A 145 12.57 -5.75 7.58
N ARG A 146 12.42 -5.99 8.88
CA ARG A 146 13.10 -7.10 9.57
C ARG A 146 12.68 -8.47 9.05
N TRP A 147 11.39 -8.64 8.79
CA TRP A 147 10.87 -9.90 8.26
C TRP A 147 11.43 -10.19 6.86
N PHE A 148 11.39 -9.20 5.95
CA PHE A 148 11.94 -9.37 4.60
C PHE A 148 13.46 -9.57 4.63
N ALA A 149 14.17 -8.85 5.49
CA ALA A 149 15.60 -9.04 5.66
C ALA A 149 15.94 -10.46 6.13
N GLY A 150 15.22 -10.98 7.13
CA GLY A 150 15.39 -12.36 7.57
C GLY A 150 15.03 -13.39 6.49
N ARG A 151 13.92 -13.18 5.78
CA ARG A 151 13.42 -14.09 4.73
C ARG A 151 14.36 -14.25 3.55
N TYR A 152 15.04 -13.17 3.17
CA TYR A 152 15.91 -13.07 1.99
C TYR A 152 17.40 -12.94 2.34
N ASN A 153 17.77 -13.13 3.62
CA ASN A 153 19.14 -13.01 4.13
C ASN A 153 19.81 -11.67 3.76
N LEU A 154 19.08 -10.56 3.96
CA LEU A 154 19.55 -9.21 3.66
C LEU A 154 20.04 -8.51 4.92
N SER A 155 20.99 -7.59 4.75
CA SER A 155 21.39 -6.68 5.82
C SER A 155 20.53 -5.42 5.77
N LEU A 156 20.06 -4.97 6.94
CA LEU A 156 19.33 -3.70 7.07
C LEU A 156 20.31 -2.59 7.39
N THR A 157 20.44 -1.62 6.49
CA THR A 157 21.17 -0.38 6.74
C THR A 157 20.17 0.75 6.90
N ASN A 158 20.18 1.43 8.05
CA ASN A 158 19.37 2.61 8.23
C ASN A 158 20.04 3.80 7.54
N LEU A 159 19.55 4.17 6.37
CA LEU A 159 20.09 5.29 5.58
C LEU A 159 19.94 6.65 6.30
N LYS A 160 18.99 6.78 7.23
CA LYS A 160 18.81 7.96 8.07
C LYS A 160 19.41 7.81 9.46
N ALA A 161 20.33 6.86 9.65
CA ALA A 161 20.96 6.64 10.95
C ALA A 161 21.67 7.92 11.44
N GLU A 162 22.40 8.60 10.55
CA GLU A 162 23.14 9.81 10.88
C GLU A 162 22.20 10.98 11.23
N GLU A 163 21.14 11.20 10.44
CA GLU A 163 20.10 12.19 10.74
C GLU A 163 19.39 11.88 12.06
N ALA A 164 19.08 10.61 12.32
CA ALA A 164 18.45 10.18 13.57
C ALA A 164 19.39 10.32 14.78
N GLU A 165 20.69 10.11 14.60
CA GLU A 165 21.70 10.37 15.62
C GLU A 165 21.92 11.86 15.86
N ALA A 166 21.93 12.68 14.81
CA ALA A 166 21.98 14.13 14.90
C ALA A 166 20.75 14.67 15.65
N ALA A 167 19.55 14.23 15.27
CA ALA A 167 18.32 14.55 15.98
C ALA A 167 18.35 14.06 17.43
N ARG A 168 18.87 12.85 17.71
CA ARG A 168 19.04 12.36 19.09
C ARG A 168 20.00 13.25 19.89
N ARG A 169 21.11 13.68 19.29
CA ARG A 169 22.08 14.60 19.94
C ARG A 169 21.44 15.95 20.22
N GLU A 170 20.72 16.52 19.26
CA GLU A 170 20.04 17.80 19.39
C GLU A 170 18.92 17.77 20.43
N THR A 171 18.16 16.68 20.50
CA THR A 171 17.02 16.56 21.44
C THR A 171 17.39 16.13 22.85
N TRP A 172 18.48 15.37 23.01
CA TRP A 172 18.93 14.90 24.32
C TRP A 172 19.95 15.84 24.98
N TYR A 173 20.84 16.45 24.18
CA TYR A 173 21.92 17.31 24.68
C TYR A 173 21.79 18.78 24.25
N GLY A 174 20.86 19.12 23.34
CA GLY A 174 20.58 20.50 22.96
C GLY A 174 19.50 21.10 23.85
N ASP A 175 19.76 22.29 24.39
CA ASP A 175 18.86 23.05 25.28
C ASP A 175 17.67 23.69 24.53
N LYS A 176 17.26 23.10 23.39
CA LYS A 176 16.11 23.55 22.61
C LYS A 176 14.93 22.65 22.94
N GLY A 177 13.95 23.22 23.61
CA GLY A 177 12.75 22.54 24.09
C GLY A 177 12.04 21.69 23.03
N ALA A 178 11.23 20.75 23.52
CA ALA A 178 10.58 19.66 22.79
C ALA A 178 10.30 19.93 21.30
N VAL A 179 10.81 19.01 20.46
CA VAL A 179 10.55 18.97 19.01
C VAL A 179 9.05 19.03 18.75
N LYS A 180 8.62 19.99 17.93
CA LYS A 180 7.21 20.23 17.57
C LYS A 180 6.65 19.23 16.55
N ASP A 181 7.50 18.39 15.95
CA ASP A 181 7.05 17.44 14.95
C ASP A 181 6.21 16.32 15.58
N PRO A 182 5.04 16.01 15.00
CA PRO A 182 4.22 14.92 15.50
C PRO A 182 4.98 13.61 15.31
N ALA A 183 5.02 12.80 16.38
CA ALA A 183 5.65 11.49 16.31
C ALA A 183 5.04 10.65 15.16
N PRO A 184 5.85 9.85 14.45
CA PRO A 184 5.36 8.94 13.42
C PRO A 184 4.17 8.13 13.94
N SER A 185 3.17 7.86 13.08
CA SER A 185 1.89 7.24 13.47
C SER A 185 2.02 5.95 14.28
N PHE A 186 3.10 5.18 14.09
CA PHE A 186 3.48 4.00 14.87
C PHE A 186 3.71 4.28 16.37
N PHE A 187 4.16 5.48 16.78
CA PHE A 187 4.40 5.83 18.18
C PHE A 187 3.15 6.21 18.97
N LYS A 188 1.97 6.32 18.32
CA LYS A 188 0.70 6.58 19.01
C LYS A 188 0.35 5.52 20.08
N TYR A 189 0.92 4.31 19.97
CA TYR A 189 0.74 3.23 20.95
C TYR A 189 1.65 3.35 22.18
N PHE A 190 2.75 4.09 22.10
CA PHE A 190 3.70 4.29 23.22
C PHE A 190 3.48 5.61 23.94
N THR A 191 2.92 6.62 23.26
CA THR A 191 2.47 7.84 23.93
C THR A 191 1.09 7.62 24.50
N ARG A 192 1.00 6.91 25.62
CA ARG A 192 -0.17 7.06 26.51
C ARG A 192 -0.20 8.54 26.84
N SER A 193 -1.17 9.27 26.32
CA SER A 193 -1.41 10.65 26.72
C SER A 193 -1.47 10.63 28.24
N ARG A 194 -0.45 11.19 28.91
CA ARG A 194 -0.60 11.63 30.29
C ARG A 194 -1.67 12.72 30.22
N ARG A 195 -2.94 12.32 30.24
CA ARG A 195 -3.99 13.20 30.74
C ARG A 195 -3.46 13.68 32.07
N HIS A 196 -3.29 15.00 32.15
CA HIS A 196 -2.95 15.72 33.36
C HIS A 196 -3.72 15.14 34.55
N SER A 197 -3.09 14.23 35.29
CA SER A 197 -3.37 14.11 36.71
C SER A 197 -2.46 15.17 37.31
N ALA A 198 -3.04 16.34 37.57
CA ALA A 198 -2.36 17.30 38.42
C ALA A 198 -1.95 16.55 39.70
N PRO A 199 -0.69 16.64 40.16
CA PRO A 199 -0.34 16.07 41.44
C PRO A 199 -1.23 16.76 42.48
N ALA A 200 -2.01 15.97 43.22
CA ALA A 200 -2.76 16.50 44.35
C ALA A 200 -1.74 17.20 45.27
N PRO A 201 -2.04 18.42 45.77
CA PRO A 201 -1.13 19.09 46.69
C PRO A 201 -1.04 18.24 47.96
N VAL A 202 0.09 17.58 48.15
CA VAL A 202 0.41 16.93 49.41
C VAL A 202 0.62 18.05 50.42
N ARG A 203 -0.35 18.25 51.33
CA ARG A 203 -0.13 19.05 52.53
C ARG A 203 0.92 18.32 53.36
N ILE A 204 2.12 18.86 53.39
CA ILE A 204 3.17 18.41 54.31
C ILE A 204 2.90 19.18 55.60
N GLU A 205 2.32 18.52 56.59
CA GLU A 205 2.32 19.03 57.96
C GLU A 205 3.70 18.76 58.57
N PRO A 206 4.33 19.75 59.25
CA PRO A 206 5.59 19.52 59.92
C PRO A 206 5.37 18.55 61.10
N VAL A 207 6.14 17.46 61.10
CA VAL A 207 6.21 16.53 62.23
C VAL A 207 6.89 17.26 63.39
N GLU A 208 6.17 17.43 64.50
CA GLU A 208 6.72 17.92 65.76
C GLU A 208 7.79 16.94 66.26
N ALA A 209 8.97 17.47 66.57
CA ALA A 209 10.05 16.71 67.18
C ALA A 209 9.84 16.66 68.68
N GLU A 210 9.41 15.52 69.21
CA GLU A 210 9.66 15.20 70.62
C GLU A 210 11.10 14.69 70.74
N THR A 211 11.89 15.42 71.51
CA THR A 211 13.27 15.11 71.91
C THR A 211 13.28 15.17 73.45
N PRO A 212 14.27 14.54 74.09
CA PRO A 212 14.52 13.12 74.30
C PRO A 212 13.81 12.52 75.54
#